data_AF-A0A0F4GNC9-F1
#
_entry.id   AF-A0A0F4GNC9-F1
#
_cell.length_a   1.000
_cell.length_b   1.000
_cell.length_c   1.000
_cell.angle_alpha   90.00
_cell.angle_beta   90.00
_cell.angle_gamma   90.00
#
_symmetry.space_group_name_H-M   'P 1'
#
loop_
_entity.id
_entity.type
_entity.pdbx_description
1 polymer ?
#
loop_
_entity_poly.entity_id
_entity_poly.type
_entity_poly.pdbx_seq_one_letter_code
_entity_poly.pdbx_strand_id
1 'polypeptide(L)'
;MALTHDPSMSIDLAPSVDGDFVTVLIGKNERKFFIHEAPLRAHSRFFDAAMSGAWKESAHRILKLPVEQEAPFKIYIRWVYTNKTSFAESCASRDFAELYIMASRLQDGECQGAAIDCIIRRTQTKQKVPNEHTVNMIYSNTLAGDPARRLCIDCWVIHGSERWFENPAGAIDAQFYKDVAKLFCSKRNGKELPNRLYDEHGSTCRYHQHGEGECYGKKYAS
;
A
#
# COMPACT_ATOMS: atom_id res chain seq x y z
N MET A 1 -1.54 38.35 -30.24
CA MET A 1 -2.34 37.72 -29.17
C MET A 1 -1.53 36.54 -28.67
N ALA A 2 -0.70 36.78 -27.65
CA ALA A 2 0.28 35.82 -27.14
C ALA A 2 -0.44 34.84 -26.19
N LEU A 3 -0.37 33.55 -26.51
CA LEU A 3 -0.78 32.49 -25.60
C LEU A 3 0.26 32.43 -24.48
N THR A 4 -0.12 32.86 -23.29
CA THR A 4 0.65 32.66 -22.07
C THR A 4 0.67 31.17 -21.77
N HIS A 5 1.82 30.56 -21.98
CA HIS A 5 2.12 29.21 -21.52
C HIS A 5 2.18 29.25 -20.00
N ASP A 6 1.18 28.67 -19.34
CA ASP A 6 1.19 28.42 -17.89
C ASP A 6 2.22 27.29 -17.61
N PRO A 7 3.27 27.53 -16.80
CA PRO A 7 4.32 26.54 -16.56
C PRO A 7 4.00 25.58 -15.40
N SER A 8 2.75 25.48 -14.93
CA SER A 8 2.40 24.59 -13.82
C SER A 8 2.20 23.10 -14.16
N MET A 9 2.56 22.66 -15.38
CA MET A 9 2.55 21.24 -15.74
C MET A 9 3.82 20.52 -15.25
N SER A 10 3.65 19.84 -14.11
CA SER A 10 4.31 18.57 -13.70
C SER A 10 5.63 18.24 -14.41
N ILE A 11 6.73 18.82 -13.91
CA ILE A 11 8.04 18.23 -14.13
C ILE A 11 8.13 17.05 -13.17
N ASP A 12 8.25 15.84 -13.74
CA ASP A 12 8.62 14.58 -13.07
C ASP A 12 10.05 14.74 -12.51
N LEU A 13 10.25 15.66 -11.56
CA LEU A 13 11.54 15.87 -10.90
C LEU A 13 11.77 14.65 -10.03
N ALA A 14 12.67 13.79 -10.50
CA ALA A 14 13.26 12.77 -9.65
C ALA A 14 13.65 13.40 -8.31
N PRO A 15 13.36 12.74 -7.17
CA PRO A 15 13.67 13.28 -5.87
C PRO A 15 15.16 13.62 -5.79
N SER A 16 15.48 14.71 -5.09
CA SER A 16 16.86 15.16 -4.91
C SER A 16 17.72 14.01 -4.40
N VAL A 17 18.81 13.73 -5.13
CA VAL A 17 19.88 12.80 -4.73
C VAL A 17 21.06 13.54 -4.12
N ASP A 18 20.92 14.84 -3.90
CA ASP A 18 21.85 15.66 -3.12
C ASP A 18 21.22 15.94 -1.75
N GLY A 19 22.04 16.00 -0.70
CA GLY A 19 21.61 16.35 0.65
C GLY A 19 22.01 15.35 1.74
N ASP A 20 21.37 15.46 2.91
CA ASP A 20 21.64 14.61 4.07
C ASP A 20 21.13 13.18 3.87
N PHE A 21 21.84 12.23 4.50
CA PHE A 21 21.50 10.81 4.48
C PHE A 21 21.14 10.30 5.88
N VAL A 22 20.21 9.36 5.90
CA VAL A 22 19.91 8.52 7.06
C VAL A 22 20.32 7.08 6.80
N THR A 23 20.89 6.45 7.83
CA THR A 23 21.09 5.00 7.87
C THR A 23 19.86 4.37 8.52
N VAL A 24 19.09 3.59 7.76
CA VAL A 24 17.97 2.81 8.29
C VAL A 24 18.41 1.37 8.51
N LEU A 25 18.22 0.86 9.73
CA LEU A 25 18.52 -0.51 10.13
C LEU A 25 17.22 -1.31 10.18
N ILE A 26 17.09 -2.31 9.29
CA ILE A 26 15.86 -3.09 9.11
C ILE A 26 15.97 -4.47 9.76
N GLY A 27 14.95 -4.84 10.52
CA GLY A 27 14.78 -6.16 11.10
C GLY A 27 15.79 -6.50 12.19
N LYS A 28 15.69 -7.73 12.72
CA LYS A 28 16.54 -8.22 13.81
C LYS A 28 18.03 -8.26 13.47
N ASN A 29 18.37 -8.43 12.20
CA ASN A 29 19.75 -8.48 11.72
C ASN A 29 20.31 -7.08 11.40
N GLU A 30 19.55 -6.01 11.69
CA GLU A 30 19.94 -4.62 11.47
C GLU A 30 20.51 -4.37 10.05
N ARG A 31 19.82 -4.88 9.02
CA ARG A 31 20.26 -4.70 7.65
C ARG A 31 20.30 -3.22 7.32
N LYS A 32 21.46 -2.72 6.89
CA LYS A 32 21.70 -1.29 6.67
C LYS A 32 21.23 -0.83 5.29
N PHE A 33 20.56 0.31 5.25
CA PHE A 33 20.19 1.05 4.06
C PHE A 33 20.60 2.52 4.22
N PHE A 34 21.29 3.07 3.23
CA PHE A 34 21.64 4.50 3.17
C PHE A 34 20.69 5.19 2.22
N ILE A 35 19.93 6.18 2.71
CA ILE A 35 18.82 6.78 1.99
C ILE A 35 18.85 8.29 2.22
N HIS A 36 18.55 9.08 1.18
CA HIS A 36 18.41 10.53 1.32
C HIS A 36 17.23 10.87 2.24
N GLU A 37 17.43 11.81 3.16
CA GLU A 37 16.38 12.20 4.12
C GLU A 37 15.17 12.82 3.42
N ALA A 38 15.43 13.74 2.47
CA ALA A 38 14.38 14.53 1.82
C ALA A 38 13.23 13.69 1.23
N PRO A 39 13.48 12.66 0.37
CA PRO A 39 12.39 11.86 -0.16
C PRO A 39 11.68 11.01 0.90
N LEU A 40 12.39 10.47 1.91
CA LEU A 40 11.75 9.74 3.00
C LEU A 40 10.77 10.61 3.78
N ARG A 41 11.19 11.83 4.13
CA ARG A 41 10.36 12.78 4.88
C ARG A 41 9.16 13.26 4.07
N ALA A 42 9.34 13.50 2.78
CA ALA A 42 8.27 13.92 1.89
C ALA A 42 7.14 12.89 1.80
N HIS A 43 7.48 11.59 1.88
CA HIS A 43 6.53 10.49 1.76
C HIS A 43 5.90 10.06 3.08
N SER A 44 6.67 10.08 4.17
CA SER A 44 6.30 9.45 5.43
C SER A 44 6.30 10.43 6.58
N ARG A 45 5.12 10.61 7.19
CA ARG A 45 4.98 11.39 8.42
C ARG A 45 5.79 10.81 9.58
N PHE A 46 5.96 9.48 9.61
CA PHE A 46 6.82 8.82 10.59
C PHE A 46 8.28 9.27 10.43
N PHE A 47 8.84 9.20 9.22
CA PHE A 47 10.22 9.62 8.97
C PHE A 47 10.39 11.13 9.16
N ASP A 48 9.41 11.95 8.73
CA ASP A 48 9.45 13.39 8.96
C ASP A 48 9.46 13.75 10.45
N ALA A 49 8.60 13.13 11.26
CA ALA A 49 8.59 13.32 12.70
C ALA A 49 9.89 12.82 13.36
N ALA A 50 10.37 11.64 12.98
CA ALA A 50 11.60 11.05 13.50
C ALA A 50 12.85 11.90 13.20
N MET A 51 12.84 12.65 12.09
CA MET A 51 13.96 13.49 11.64
C MET A 51 13.80 14.97 11.98
N SER A 52 12.65 15.40 12.52
CA SER A 52 12.39 16.79 12.92
C SER A 52 12.84 17.12 14.35
N GLY A 53 13.23 16.12 15.15
CA GLY A 53 13.70 16.31 16.52
C GLY A 53 15.09 16.95 16.62
N ALA A 54 15.48 17.35 17.85
CA ALA A 54 16.76 17.98 18.19
C ALA A 54 18.00 17.07 17.99
N TRP A 55 17.86 15.93 17.34
CA TRP A 55 18.90 14.94 17.06
C TRP A 55 19.76 15.38 15.87
N LYS A 56 20.34 16.58 15.99
CA LYS A 56 21.14 17.26 14.97
C LYS A 56 22.66 17.01 15.07
N GLU A 57 23.13 16.26 16.07
CA GLU A 57 24.56 16.23 16.39
C GLU A 57 25.35 15.04 15.83
N SER A 58 24.74 14.12 15.06
CA SER A 58 25.51 13.14 14.29
C SER A 58 25.36 13.38 12.79
N ALA A 59 26.49 13.56 12.10
CA ALA A 59 26.58 13.63 10.64
C ALA A 59 26.02 12.36 9.93
N HIS A 60 25.66 11.33 10.71
CA HIS A 60 25.03 10.10 10.25
C HIS A 60 23.89 9.79 11.24
N ARG A 61 22.64 10.05 10.85
CA ARG A 61 21.49 9.61 11.65
C ARG A 61 21.26 8.12 11.44
N ILE A 62 21.02 7.39 12.52
CA ILE A 62 20.71 5.97 12.48
C ILE A 62 19.29 5.78 13.01
N LEU A 63 18.39 5.26 12.18
CA LEU A 63 17.04 4.89 12.56
C LEU A 63 16.88 3.36 12.55
N LYS A 64 16.35 2.79 13.63
CA LYS A 64 16.13 1.35 13.76
C LYS A 64 14.65 1.00 13.58
N LEU A 65 14.37 0.05 12.70
CA LEU A 65 13.03 -0.51 12.44
C LEU A 65 13.07 -2.03 12.66
N PRO A 66 13.11 -2.51 13.91
CA PRO A 66 13.37 -3.91 14.23
C PRO A 66 12.21 -4.86 13.86
N VAL A 67 10.99 -4.33 13.70
CA VAL A 67 9.79 -5.09 13.33
C VAL A 67 9.68 -5.27 11.81
N GLU A 68 10.27 -4.35 11.05
CA GLU A 68 10.13 -4.32 9.60
C GLU A 68 11.02 -5.34 8.90
N GLN A 69 10.56 -5.80 7.73
CA GLN A 69 11.24 -6.82 6.93
C GLN A 69 11.96 -6.21 5.74
N GLU A 70 13.09 -6.81 5.34
CA GLU A 70 13.95 -6.29 4.28
C GLU A 70 13.24 -6.24 2.91
N ALA A 71 12.46 -7.27 2.58
CA ALA A 71 11.82 -7.40 1.27
C ALA A 71 10.79 -6.28 0.98
N PRO A 72 9.76 -6.06 1.81
CA PRO A 72 8.85 -4.92 1.64
C PRO A 72 9.56 -3.58 1.74
N PHE A 73 10.62 -3.45 2.55
CA PHE A 73 11.37 -2.18 2.64
C PHE A 73 12.09 -1.84 1.33
N LYS A 74 12.66 -2.82 0.62
CA LYS A 74 13.26 -2.58 -0.71
C LYS A 74 12.25 -2.04 -1.72
N ILE A 75 11.02 -2.55 -1.67
CA ILE A 75 9.91 -2.05 -2.51
C ILE A 75 9.55 -0.63 -2.10
N TYR A 76 9.42 -0.38 -0.80
CA TYR A 76 9.13 0.93 -0.23
C TYR A 76 10.14 2.00 -0.67
N ILE A 77 11.44 1.70 -0.63
CA ILE A 77 12.47 2.64 -1.09
C ILE A 77 12.32 2.95 -2.57
N ARG A 78 12.07 1.96 -3.42
CA ARG A 78 11.83 2.23 -4.85
C ARG A 78 10.60 3.12 -5.06
N TRP A 79 9.53 2.91 -4.28
CA TRP A 79 8.36 3.78 -4.29
C TRP A 79 8.75 5.22 -3.94
N VAL A 80 9.43 5.44 -2.81
CA VAL A 80 9.90 6.75 -2.32
C VAL A 80 10.75 7.49 -3.35
N TYR A 81 11.54 6.78 -4.17
CA TYR A 81 12.37 7.43 -5.20
C TYR A 81 11.66 7.65 -6.54
N THR A 82 10.56 6.96 -6.82
CA THR A 82 10.02 6.91 -8.20
C THR A 82 8.56 7.27 -8.32
N ASN A 83 7.79 7.26 -7.22
CA ASN A 83 6.33 7.35 -7.23
C ASN A 83 5.65 6.32 -8.15
N LYS A 84 6.37 5.23 -8.50
CA LYS A 84 5.95 4.24 -9.49
C LYS A 84 5.92 2.87 -8.84
N THR A 85 5.05 1.99 -9.33
CA THR A 85 4.95 0.58 -8.88
C THR A 85 5.31 -0.42 -9.96
N SER A 86 5.79 0.06 -11.11
CA SER A 86 6.15 -0.75 -12.29
C SER A 86 7.22 -1.80 -12.02
N PHE A 87 8.09 -1.59 -11.03
CA PHE A 87 9.14 -2.55 -10.67
C PHE A 87 8.62 -3.81 -9.96
N ALA A 88 7.32 -3.90 -9.72
CA ALA A 88 6.72 -4.93 -8.88
C ALA A 88 5.90 -5.98 -9.67
N GLU A 89 6.03 -6.02 -11.00
CA GLU A 89 5.36 -7.02 -11.85
C GLU A 89 5.72 -8.47 -11.50
N SER A 90 6.93 -8.68 -10.96
CA SER A 90 7.41 -9.97 -10.44
C SER A 90 6.92 -10.30 -9.03
N CYS A 91 6.54 -9.31 -8.21
CA CYS A 91 6.11 -9.48 -6.83
C CYS A 91 4.74 -10.19 -6.73
N ALA A 92 4.52 -10.99 -5.70
CA ALA A 92 3.23 -11.63 -5.40
C ALA A 92 2.29 -10.68 -4.62
N SER A 93 0.99 -11.01 -4.54
CA SER A 93 0.02 -10.25 -3.74
C SER A 93 0.41 -10.18 -2.26
N ARG A 94 1.13 -11.19 -1.77
CA ARG A 94 1.72 -11.21 -0.44
C ARG A 94 2.74 -10.09 -0.23
N ASP A 95 3.64 -9.86 -1.19
CA ASP A 95 4.68 -8.83 -1.08
C ASP A 95 4.05 -7.43 -0.95
N PHE A 96 2.95 -7.20 -1.68
CA PHE A 96 2.19 -5.95 -1.57
C PHE A 96 1.38 -5.84 -0.29
N ALA A 97 0.87 -6.94 0.26
CA ALA A 97 0.24 -6.92 1.58
C ALA A 97 1.25 -6.60 2.69
N GLU A 98 2.46 -7.17 2.61
CA GLU A 98 3.57 -6.83 3.51
C GLU A 98 3.97 -5.36 3.38
N LEU A 99 4.05 -4.84 2.15
CA LEU A 99 4.27 -3.41 1.88
C LEU A 99 3.16 -2.54 2.47
N TYR A 100 1.88 -2.89 2.27
CA TYR A 100 0.74 -2.14 2.79
C TYR A 100 0.82 -1.98 4.30
N ILE A 101 1.10 -3.09 5.01
CA ILE A 101 1.20 -3.11 6.48
C ILE A 101 2.40 -2.27 6.94
N MET A 102 3.54 -2.39 6.27
CA MET A 102 4.71 -1.55 6.57
C MET A 102 4.41 -0.07 6.33
N ALA A 103 3.85 0.29 5.18
CA ALA A 103 3.50 1.66 4.83
C ALA A 103 2.51 2.27 5.83
N SER A 104 1.58 1.48 6.36
CA SER A 104 0.69 1.90 7.45
C SER A 104 1.46 2.33 8.70
N ARG A 105 2.44 1.54 9.15
CA ARG A 105 3.27 1.87 10.31
C ARG A 105 4.20 3.06 10.04
N LEU A 106 4.67 3.19 8.81
CA LEU A 106 5.44 4.34 8.33
C LEU A 106 4.55 5.56 8.05
N GLN A 107 3.23 5.47 8.24
CA GLN A 107 2.28 6.56 8.00
C GLN A 107 2.39 7.15 6.59
N ASP A 108 2.57 6.27 5.59
CA ASP A 108 2.62 6.62 4.17
C ASP A 108 1.37 6.08 3.46
N GLY A 109 0.30 6.87 3.51
CA GLY A 109 -1.01 6.51 2.94
C GLY A 109 -1.00 6.41 1.42
N GLU A 110 -0.10 7.14 0.75
CA GLU A 110 0.06 7.08 -0.71
C GLU A 110 0.69 5.74 -1.11
N CYS A 111 1.71 5.28 -0.38
CA CYS A 111 2.29 3.95 -0.57
C CYS A 111 1.29 2.83 -0.25
N GLN A 112 0.44 3.01 0.77
CA GLN A 112 -0.66 2.07 1.03
C GLN A 112 -1.62 1.97 -0.17
N GLY A 113 -2.00 3.10 -0.77
CA GLY A 113 -2.80 3.11 -2.00
C GLY A 113 -2.11 2.41 -3.17
N ALA A 114 -0.81 2.67 -3.34
CA ALA A 114 0.04 2.04 -4.36
C ALA A 114 0.10 0.52 -4.21
N ALA A 115 0.27 0.03 -2.97
CA ALA A 115 0.27 -1.40 -2.67
C ALA A 115 -1.08 -2.06 -3.03
N ILE A 116 -2.19 -1.40 -2.71
CA ILE A 116 -3.55 -1.85 -3.04
C ILE A 116 -3.74 -1.97 -4.54
N ASP A 117 -3.29 -0.96 -5.31
CA ASP A 117 -3.44 -0.97 -6.76
C ASP A 117 -2.63 -2.07 -7.42
N CYS A 118 -1.46 -2.40 -6.87
CA CYS A 118 -0.72 -3.57 -7.31
C CYS A 118 -1.48 -4.89 -7.08
N ILE A 119 -2.15 -5.04 -5.94
CA ILE A 119 -2.98 -6.24 -5.66
C ILE A 119 -4.16 -6.32 -6.62
N ILE A 120 -4.85 -5.20 -6.88
CA ILE A 120 -5.96 -5.12 -7.82
C ILE A 120 -5.50 -5.46 -9.24
N ARG A 121 -4.43 -4.83 -9.72
CA ARG A 121 -3.84 -5.10 -11.05
C ARG A 121 -3.46 -6.56 -11.22
N ARG A 122 -2.91 -7.20 -10.18
CA ARG A 122 -2.60 -8.65 -10.22
C ARG A 122 -3.84 -9.52 -10.26
N THR A 123 -4.88 -9.16 -9.51
CA THR A 123 -6.16 -9.86 -9.53
C THR A 123 -6.75 -9.84 -10.93
N GLN A 124 -6.70 -8.69 -11.61
CA GLN A 124 -7.17 -8.53 -12.99
C GLN A 124 -6.32 -9.25 -14.03
N THR A 125 -5.00 -9.07 -13.99
CA THR A 125 -4.08 -9.54 -15.06
C THR A 125 -3.70 -11.01 -14.93
N LYS A 126 -3.63 -11.54 -13.70
CA LYS A 126 -3.19 -12.92 -13.44
C LYS A 126 -4.31 -13.81 -12.91
N GLN A 127 -5.53 -13.28 -12.72
CA GLN A 127 -6.64 -13.97 -12.06
C GLN A 127 -6.26 -14.55 -10.69
N LYS A 128 -5.40 -13.83 -9.95
CA LYS A 128 -4.90 -14.24 -8.62
C LYS A 128 -5.38 -13.27 -7.55
N VAL A 129 -6.48 -13.62 -6.90
CA VAL A 129 -6.94 -12.95 -5.68
C VAL A 129 -5.94 -13.16 -4.53
N PRO A 130 -5.98 -12.33 -3.47
CA PRO A 130 -5.30 -12.63 -2.21
C PRO A 130 -5.72 -14.01 -1.68
N ASN A 131 -4.72 -14.89 -1.50
CA ASN A 131 -4.94 -16.20 -0.89
C ASN A 131 -5.13 -16.09 0.63
N GLU A 132 -5.44 -17.21 1.27
CA GLU A 132 -5.73 -17.36 2.69
C GLU A 132 -4.63 -16.77 3.58
N HIS A 133 -3.36 -17.05 3.26
CA HIS A 133 -2.21 -16.48 3.96
C HIS A 133 -2.17 -14.96 3.90
N THR A 134 -2.43 -14.39 2.72
CA THR A 134 -2.45 -12.93 2.50
C THR A 134 -3.61 -12.29 3.27
N VAL A 135 -4.80 -12.91 3.24
CA VAL A 135 -5.97 -12.46 3.99
C VAL A 135 -5.68 -12.43 5.49
N ASN A 136 -5.13 -13.52 6.03
CA ASN A 136 -4.77 -13.60 7.45
C ASN A 136 -3.76 -12.56 7.88
N MET A 137 -2.76 -12.31 7.05
CA MET A 137 -1.77 -11.28 7.30
C MET A 137 -2.42 -9.90 7.41
N ILE A 138 -3.32 -9.55 6.49
CA ILE A 138 -4.07 -8.29 6.51
C ILE A 138 -4.95 -8.22 7.76
N TYR A 139 -5.75 -9.25 8.06
CA TYR A 139 -6.62 -9.26 9.23
C TYR A 139 -5.86 -9.18 10.55
N SER A 140 -4.69 -9.79 10.65
CA SER A 140 -3.88 -9.78 11.88
C SER A 140 -3.19 -8.42 12.13
N ASN A 141 -3.08 -7.56 11.12
CA ASN A 141 -2.28 -6.32 11.18
C ASN A 141 -3.08 -5.03 10.92
N THR A 142 -4.37 -5.13 10.64
CA THR A 142 -5.24 -3.98 10.37
C THR A 142 -6.44 -3.98 11.32
N LEU A 143 -7.22 -2.89 11.35
CA LEU A 143 -8.43 -2.81 12.16
C LEU A 143 -9.70 -3.07 11.34
N ALA A 144 -10.82 -3.29 12.01
CA ALA A 144 -12.12 -3.37 11.33
C ALA A 144 -12.39 -2.08 10.54
N GLY A 145 -12.88 -2.21 9.31
CA GLY A 145 -13.12 -1.08 8.40
C GLY A 145 -11.93 -0.67 7.53
N ASP A 146 -10.75 -1.25 7.75
CA ASP A 146 -9.57 -0.98 6.95
C ASP A 146 -9.77 -1.28 5.44
N PRO A 147 -9.28 -0.42 4.52
CA PRO A 147 -9.47 -0.61 3.08
C PRO A 147 -8.89 -1.93 2.54
N ALA A 148 -7.78 -2.45 3.08
CA ALA A 148 -7.22 -3.72 2.64
C ALA A 148 -8.13 -4.90 3.02
N ARG A 149 -8.78 -4.86 4.19
CA ARG A 149 -9.79 -5.87 4.56
C ARG A 149 -10.96 -5.83 3.60
N ARG A 150 -11.44 -4.62 3.24
CA ARG A 150 -12.52 -4.44 2.26
C ARG A 150 -12.15 -5.03 0.90
N LEU A 151 -10.91 -4.79 0.43
CA LEU A 151 -10.41 -5.38 -0.82
C LEU A 151 -10.43 -6.91 -0.77
N CYS A 152 -9.94 -7.53 0.31
CA CYS A 152 -9.96 -8.98 0.47
C CYS A 152 -11.38 -9.56 0.38
N ILE A 153 -12.33 -8.92 1.06
CA ILE A 153 -13.74 -9.33 1.05
C ILE A 153 -14.32 -9.20 -0.36
N ASP A 154 -14.15 -8.04 -1.00
CA ASP A 154 -14.71 -7.76 -2.34
C ASP A 154 -14.09 -8.72 -3.38
N CYS A 155 -12.78 -9.03 -3.31
CA CYS A 155 -12.14 -10.06 -4.14
C CYS A 155 -12.81 -11.44 -4.01
N TRP A 156 -13.13 -11.87 -2.79
CA TRP A 156 -13.76 -13.17 -2.55
C TRP A 156 -15.23 -13.20 -2.95
N VAL A 157 -15.97 -12.10 -2.79
CA VAL A 157 -17.38 -12.04 -3.24
C VAL A 157 -17.49 -11.95 -4.76
N ILE A 158 -16.54 -11.29 -5.43
CA ILE A 158 -16.54 -11.13 -6.89
C ILE A 158 -16.04 -12.39 -7.60
N HIS A 159 -14.98 -13.03 -7.09
CA HIS A 159 -14.30 -14.13 -7.79
C HIS A 159 -14.46 -15.50 -7.12
N GLY A 160 -15.04 -15.54 -5.92
CA GLY A 160 -15.14 -16.77 -5.13
C GLY A 160 -16.03 -17.82 -5.79
N SER A 161 -15.70 -19.07 -5.49
CA SER A 161 -16.51 -20.25 -5.85
C SER A 161 -16.82 -21.05 -4.59
N GLU A 162 -17.86 -21.89 -4.63
CA GLU A 162 -18.23 -22.77 -3.50
C GLU A 162 -17.03 -23.60 -3.01
N ARG A 163 -16.15 -24.02 -3.93
CA ARG A 163 -14.92 -24.76 -3.64
C ARG A 163 -13.97 -24.05 -2.68
N TRP A 164 -13.99 -22.71 -2.61
CA TRP A 164 -13.14 -21.95 -1.68
C TRP A 164 -13.57 -22.13 -0.22
N PHE A 165 -14.76 -22.68 0.01
CA PHE A 165 -15.32 -22.98 1.33
C PHE A 165 -15.26 -24.48 1.68
N GLU A 166 -15.00 -25.35 0.70
CA GLU A 166 -14.99 -26.82 0.88
C GLU A 166 -13.77 -27.32 1.66
N ASN A 167 -12.66 -26.58 1.61
CA ASN A 167 -11.44 -26.94 2.30
C ASN A 167 -10.71 -25.66 2.70
N PRO A 168 -10.97 -25.09 3.90
CA PRO A 168 -10.23 -23.92 4.36
C PRO A 168 -8.78 -24.35 4.58
N ALA A 169 -7.98 -24.26 3.53
CA ALA A 169 -6.57 -24.62 3.50
C ALA A 169 -5.81 -23.57 4.33
N GLY A 170 -5.87 -23.73 5.64
CA GLY A 170 -5.34 -22.79 6.63
C GLY A 170 -6.45 -22.16 7.47
N ALA A 171 -6.14 -21.89 8.73
CA ALA A 171 -7.00 -21.16 9.63
C ALA A 171 -7.13 -19.71 9.15
N ILE A 172 -8.02 -19.42 8.20
CA ILE A 172 -8.41 -18.03 7.94
C ILE A 172 -9.13 -17.51 9.18
N ASP A 173 -8.82 -16.28 9.59
CA ASP A 173 -9.52 -15.59 10.67
C ASP A 173 -11.05 -15.73 10.48
N ALA A 174 -11.73 -16.30 11.48
CA ALA A 174 -13.18 -16.51 11.41
C ALA A 174 -13.95 -15.20 11.18
N GLN A 175 -13.37 -14.07 11.57
CA GLN A 175 -13.91 -12.74 11.30
C GLN A 175 -13.98 -12.45 9.80
N PHE A 176 -13.01 -12.89 9.00
CA PHE A 176 -13.05 -12.73 7.55
C PHE A 176 -14.27 -13.44 6.94
N TYR A 177 -14.51 -14.71 7.29
CA TYR A 177 -15.67 -15.45 6.80
C TYR A 177 -16.99 -14.81 7.25
N LYS A 178 -17.06 -14.30 8.49
CA LYS A 178 -18.23 -13.54 8.96
C LYS A 178 -18.46 -12.29 8.12
N ASP A 179 -17.41 -11.56 7.77
CA ASP A 179 -17.53 -10.32 7.00
C ASP A 179 -17.88 -10.59 5.52
N VAL A 180 -17.36 -11.68 4.94
CA VAL A 180 -17.80 -12.20 3.63
C VAL A 180 -19.28 -12.60 3.66
N ALA A 181 -19.71 -13.36 4.68
CA ALA A 181 -21.10 -13.79 4.82
C ALA A 181 -22.07 -12.59 4.98
N LYS A 182 -21.70 -11.59 5.80
CA LYS A 182 -22.48 -10.34 5.93
C LYS A 182 -22.63 -9.63 4.58
N LEU A 183 -21.57 -9.62 3.77
CA LEU A 183 -21.62 -8.99 2.46
C LEU A 183 -22.54 -9.76 1.50
N PHE A 184 -22.47 -11.09 1.46
CA PHE A 184 -23.42 -11.92 0.70
C PHE A 184 -24.88 -11.74 1.14
N CYS A 185 -25.15 -11.70 2.45
CA CYS A 185 -26.49 -11.43 2.97
C CYS A 185 -26.98 -10.04 2.55
N SER A 186 -26.11 -9.04 2.55
CA SER A 186 -26.44 -7.69 2.09
C SER A 186 -26.81 -7.69 0.59
N LYS A 187 -26.06 -8.43 -0.25
CA LYS A 187 -26.37 -8.62 -1.67
C LYS A 187 -27.76 -9.22 -1.88
N ARG A 188 -28.07 -10.28 -1.13
CA ARG A 188 -29.36 -10.96 -1.19
C ARG A 188 -30.53 -10.04 -0.81
N ASN A 189 -30.30 -9.10 0.09
CA ASN A 189 -31.29 -8.11 0.52
C ASN A 189 -31.41 -6.91 -0.45
N GLY A 190 -30.89 -7.03 -1.68
CA GLY A 190 -31.02 -6.00 -2.71
C GLY A 190 -29.98 -4.89 -2.64
N LYS A 191 -28.97 -4.98 -1.76
CA LYS A 191 -27.85 -4.02 -1.78
C LYS A 191 -27.00 -4.27 -3.03
N GLU A 192 -26.86 -3.25 -3.86
CA GLU A 192 -25.93 -3.31 -4.99
C GLU A 192 -24.50 -3.43 -4.46
N LEU A 193 -23.81 -4.48 -4.91
CA LEU A 193 -22.42 -4.75 -4.56
C LEU A 193 -21.53 -4.55 -5.76
N PRO A 194 -20.26 -4.16 -5.55
CA PRO A 194 -19.30 -4.09 -6.64
C PRO A 194 -19.19 -5.46 -7.32
N ASN A 195 -19.38 -5.50 -8.64
CA ASN A 195 -19.06 -6.66 -9.48
C ASN A 195 -17.62 -6.58 -10.04
N ARG A 196 -16.89 -5.51 -9.70
CA ARG A 196 -15.51 -5.23 -10.14
C ARG A 196 -14.78 -4.46 -9.04
N LEU A 197 -13.44 -4.51 -9.06
CA LEU A 197 -12.57 -3.85 -8.09
C LEU A 197 -12.24 -2.39 -8.44
N TYR A 198 -13.04 -1.76 -9.30
CA TYR A 198 -12.88 -0.38 -9.76
C TYR A 198 -14.24 0.21 -10.11
N ASP A 199 -14.36 1.54 -10.11
CA ASP A 199 -15.59 2.24 -10.50
C ASP A 199 -15.77 2.31 -12.04
N GLU A 200 -16.80 3.00 -12.52
CA GLU A 200 -17.02 3.21 -13.97
C GLU A 200 -15.89 3.96 -14.69
N HIS A 201 -15.06 4.70 -13.96
CA HIS A 201 -13.93 5.45 -14.50
C HIS A 201 -12.60 4.70 -14.37
N GLY A 202 -12.62 3.45 -13.88
CA GLY A 202 -11.40 2.67 -13.65
C GLY A 202 -10.68 3.00 -12.35
N SER A 203 -11.27 3.82 -11.48
CA SER A 203 -10.65 4.21 -10.21
C SER A 203 -10.78 3.13 -9.14
N THR A 204 -9.74 2.99 -8.32
CA THR A 204 -9.64 2.07 -7.19
C THR A 204 -9.72 2.78 -5.83
N CYS A 205 -10.02 4.09 -5.82
CA CYS A 205 -10.01 4.95 -4.62
C CYS A 205 -10.83 4.40 -3.43
N ARG A 206 -11.87 3.60 -3.70
CA ARG A 206 -12.65 2.88 -2.68
C ARG A 206 -11.80 2.05 -1.70
N TYR A 207 -10.60 1.64 -2.12
CA TYR A 207 -9.67 0.82 -1.37
C TYR A 207 -8.43 1.58 -0.89
N HIS A 208 -8.39 2.91 -1.04
CA HIS A 208 -7.27 3.74 -0.60
C HIS A 208 -7.58 4.44 0.72
N GLN A 209 -6.53 4.90 1.39
CA GLN A 209 -6.68 5.87 2.48
C GLN A 209 -6.63 7.28 1.90
N HIS A 210 -7.47 8.17 2.40
CA HIS A 210 -7.53 9.57 1.97
C HIS A 210 -7.34 10.48 3.19
N GLY A 211 -6.44 11.46 3.06
CA GLY A 211 -6.34 12.59 3.97
C GLY A 211 -7.18 13.78 3.48
N GLU A 212 -6.75 15.00 3.78
CA GLU A 212 -7.39 16.23 3.31
C GLU A 212 -7.13 16.55 1.83
N GLY A 213 -6.24 15.79 1.17
CA GLY A 213 -5.86 15.98 -0.24
C GLY A 213 -6.53 15.00 -1.20
N GLU A 214 -6.26 15.20 -2.50
CA GLU A 214 -6.68 14.26 -3.54
C GLU A 214 -6.01 12.89 -3.37
N CYS A 215 -6.68 11.85 -3.87
CA CYS A 215 -6.10 10.52 -3.92
C CYS A 215 -4.78 10.54 -4.71
N TYR A 216 -3.78 9.80 -4.21
CA TYR A 216 -2.47 9.68 -4.85
C TYR A 216 -2.58 9.23 -6.32
N GLY A 217 -3.55 8.36 -6.65
CA GLY A 217 -3.78 7.90 -8.03
C GLY A 217 -4.17 9.01 -9.00
N LYS A 218 -4.72 10.14 -8.52
CA LYS A 218 -4.92 11.36 -9.32
C LYS A 218 -3.68 12.25 -9.32
N LYS A 219 -3.05 12.40 -8.15
CA LYS A 219 -1.83 13.21 -7.96
C LYS A 219 -0.68 12.80 -8.87
N TYR A 220 -0.55 11.50 -9.14
CA TYR A 220 0.50 10.92 -9.97
C TYR A 220 -0.02 10.34 -11.29
N ALA A 221 -1.24 10.72 -11.71
CA ALA A 221 -1.75 10.37 -13.02
C ALA A 221 -0.96 11.15 -14.09
N SER A 222 -0.06 10.46 -14.80
CA SER A 222 0.59 10.94 -16.01
C SER A 222 -0.23 10.62 -17.24
#